data_AF-A0AAV0N837-F1
#
_entry.id   AF-A0AAV0N837-F1
#
_cell.length_a   1.000
_cell.length_b   1.000
_cell.length_c   1.000
_cell.angle_alpha   90.00
_cell.angle_beta   90.00
_cell.angle_gamma   90.00
#
_symmetry.space_group_name_H-M   'P 1'
#
loop_
_entity.id
_entity.type
_entity.pdbx_description
1 polymer ?
#
loop_
_entity_poly.entity_id
_entity_poly.type
_entity_poly.pdbx_seq_one_letter_code
_entity_poly.pdbx_strand_id
1 'polypeptide(L)'
;MGEVLFANIDDKDTNLYHAALRFRLLRQQGFPTSPDEFKKLKNSDGRFKEWLSRDVQGLLSLYEAAHMAFNGEDILDEALSFATKSLKSIGLPTQEKISPSFQKQIDFALRLPAWKCPSRSLARHSIDNFYSEDSALNQNLLTFAKLDFNMVQSFHQQELRELSK
;
A
#
# COMPACT_ATOMS: atom_id res chain seq x y z
N MET A 1 -18.53 21.92 -3.08
CA MET A 1 -18.61 20.89 -4.13
C MET A 1 -17.74 19.69 -3.72
N GLY A 2 -18.03 19.06 -2.57
CA GLY A 2 -17.14 18.06 -1.95
C GLY A 2 -17.83 16.95 -1.16
N GLU A 3 -19.17 16.88 -1.18
CA GLU A 3 -19.93 15.90 -0.38
C GLU A 3 -20.38 14.66 -1.16
N VAL A 4 -20.12 14.57 -2.47
CA VAL A 4 -20.73 13.53 -3.32
C VAL A 4 -19.86 12.27 -3.48
N LEU A 5 -18.60 12.24 -3.02
CA LEU A 5 -17.71 11.08 -3.21
C LEU A 5 -17.64 10.12 -2.00
N PHE A 6 -18.32 10.40 -0.89
CA PHE A 6 -18.13 9.63 0.35
C PHE A 6 -19.35 8.86 0.86
N ALA A 7 -20.51 9.01 0.22
CA ALA A 7 -21.72 8.31 0.62
C ALA A 7 -21.95 7.08 -0.28
N ASN A 8 -22.10 5.92 0.36
CA ASN A 8 -22.47 4.61 -0.20
C ASN A 8 -21.39 3.83 -0.95
N ILE A 9 -20.47 3.24 -0.18
CA ILE A 9 -20.00 1.88 -0.50
C ILE A 9 -20.59 1.00 0.60
N ASP A 10 -21.46 0.08 0.18
CA ASP A 10 -22.32 -0.77 1.01
C ASP A 10 -21.54 -1.48 2.14
N ASP A 11 -21.98 -1.30 3.39
CA ASP A 11 -21.31 -1.72 4.64
C ASP A 11 -21.48 -3.22 4.95
N LYS A 12 -21.78 -4.05 3.95
CA LYS A 12 -22.09 -5.47 4.18
C LYS A 12 -20.95 -6.45 3.94
N ASP A 13 -19.89 -6.05 3.24
CA ASP A 13 -18.66 -6.84 3.11
C ASP A 13 -17.47 -5.88 3.05
N THR A 14 -16.93 -5.53 4.22
CA THR A 14 -15.70 -4.73 4.23
C THR A 14 -14.53 -5.62 3.84
N ASN A 15 -14.28 -5.69 2.53
CA ASN A 15 -13.05 -6.23 1.98
C ASN A 15 -11.87 -5.46 2.61
N LEU A 16 -10.99 -6.19 3.31
CA LEU A 16 -9.83 -5.64 4.02
C LEU A 16 -8.99 -4.76 3.09
N TYR A 17 -8.79 -5.21 1.86
CA TYR A 17 -8.09 -4.46 0.83
C TYR A 17 -8.70 -3.08 0.59
N HIS A 18 -10.02 -3.00 0.36
CA HIS A 18 -10.67 -1.74 0.03
C HIS A 18 -10.69 -0.76 1.21
N ALA A 19 -10.95 -1.24 2.43
CA ALA A 19 -10.92 -0.39 3.61
C ALA A 19 -9.52 0.19 3.86
N ALA A 20 -8.50 -0.66 3.88
CA ALA A 20 -7.13 -0.22 4.09
C ALA A 20 -6.64 0.72 2.99
N LEU A 21 -6.94 0.40 1.72
CA LEU A 21 -6.57 1.25 0.58
C LEU A 21 -7.24 2.62 0.68
N ARG A 22 -8.55 2.67 0.94
CA ARG A 22 -9.30 3.92 1.09
C ARG A 22 -8.74 4.76 2.23
N PHE A 23 -8.58 4.17 3.41
CA PHE A 23 -8.01 4.83 4.58
C PHE A 23 -6.67 5.48 4.25
N ARG A 24 -5.76 4.72 3.62
CA ARG A 24 -4.43 5.19 3.22
C ARG A 24 -4.52 6.36 2.23
N LEU A 25 -5.29 6.21 1.15
CA LEU A 25 -5.39 7.26 0.13
C LEU A 25 -5.97 8.56 0.69
N LEU A 26 -7.00 8.48 1.54
CA LEU A 26 -7.60 9.66 2.16
C LEU A 26 -6.60 10.40 3.05
N ARG A 27 -5.88 9.67 3.91
CA ARG A 27 -4.85 10.28 4.77
C ARG A 27 -3.69 10.85 3.98
N GLN A 28 -3.28 10.21 2.89
CA GLN A 28 -2.22 10.73 2.01
C GLN A 28 -2.60 12.08 1.39
N GLN A 29 -3.89 12.33 1.19
CA GLN A 29 -4.41 13.60 0.69
C GLN A 29 -4.78 14.60 1.81
N GLY A 30 -4.48 14.28 3.07
CA GLY A 30 -4.75 15.15 4.21
C GLY A 30 -6.20 15.11 4.72
N PHE A 31 -7.02 14.18 4.26
CA PHE A 31 -8.37 14.01 4.81
C PHE A 31 -8.29 13.29 6.16
N PRO A 32 -8.96 13.81 7.21
CA PRO A 32 -9.02 13.15 8.50
C PRO A 32 -9.90 11.90 8.39
N THR A 33 -9.27 10.73 8.56
CA THR A 33 -9.96 9.43 8.52
C THR A 33 -9.75 8.73 9.84
N SER A 34 -10.83 8.35 10.53
CA SER A 34 -10.75 7.65 11.82
C SER A 34 -10.30 6.21 11.63
N PRO A 35 -9.32 5.71 12.42
CA PRO A 35 -8.88 4.32 12.34
C PRO A 35 -9.90 3.35 12.96
N ASP A 36 -10.99 3.86 13.55
CA ASP A 36 -12.07 3.08 14.11
C ASP A 36 -12.77 2.18 13.09
N GLU A 37 -12.64 2.47 11.78
CA GLU A 37 -13.13 1.58 10.73
C GLU A 37 -12.49 0.18 10.79
N PHE A 38 -11.30 0.04 11.40
CA PHE A 38 -10.65 -1.25 11.60
C PHE A 38 -11.15 -2.01 12.83
N LYS A 39 -11.97 -1.41 13.72
CA LYS A 39 -12.53 -2.09 14.90
C LYS A 39 -13.39 -3.30 14.51
N LYS A 40 -14.12 -3.24 13.39
CA LYS A 40 -14.93 -4.36 12.88
C LYS A 40 -14.11 -5.57 12.40
N LEU A 41 -12.80 -5.39 12.22
CA LEU A 41 -11.86 -6.45 11.87
C LEU A 41 -11.32 -7.19 13.10
N LYS A 42 -11.66 -6.73 14.30
CA LYS A 42 -11.29 -7.37 15.55
C LYS A 42 -12.35 -8.35 16.05
N ASN A 43 -11.91 -9.33 16.82
CA ASN A 43 -12.73 -10.25 17.61
C ASN A 43 -13.18 -9.58 18.91
N SER A 44 -14.09 -10.24 19.66
CA SER A 44 -14.53 -9.79 20.98
C SER A 44 -13.40 -9.74 22.02
N ASP A 45 -12.31 -10.49 21.80
CA ASP A 45 -11.10 -10.45 22.64
C ASP A 45 -10.15 -9.28 22.29
N GLY A 46 -10.53 -8.42 21.34
CA GLY A 46 -9.77 -7.25 20.93
C GLY A 46 -8.67 -7.51 19.90
N ARG A 47 -8.42 -8.77 19.49
CA ARG A 47 -7.39 -9.11 18.49
C ARG A 47 -7.94 -9.09 17.06
N PHE A 48 -7.09 -8.80 16.08
CA PHE A 48 -7.47 -8.93 14.67
C PHE A 48 -7.86 -10.37 14.32
N LYS A 49 -8.94 -10.52 13.55
CA LYS A 49 -9.48 -11.81 13.11
C LYS A 49 -8.43 -12.61 12.34
N GLU A 50 -8.12 -13.84 12.77
CA GLU A 50 -7.05 -14.66 12.18
C GLU A 50 -7.26 -14.95 10.69
N TRP A 51 -8.52 -15.08 10.24
CA TRP A 51 -8.84 -15.35 8.83
C TRP A 51 -8.41 -14.22 7.88
N LEU A 52 -8.19 -13.00 8.39
CA LEU A 52 -7.65 -11.87 7.61
C LEU A 52 -6.27 -12.20 7.04
N SER A 53 -5.54 -13.12 7.67
CA SER A 53 -4.22 -13.58 7.19
C SER A 53 -4.27 -14.31 5.84
N ARG A 54 -5.46 -14.71 5.37
CA ARG A 54 -5.66 -15.35 4.07
C ARG A 54 -5.76 -14.34 2.93
N ASP A 55 -6.19 -13.11 3.22
CA ASP A 55 -6.24 -12.04 2.23
C ASP A 55 -4.90 -11.31 2.18
N VAL A 56 -3.95 -11.88 1.44
CA VAL A 56 -2.58 -11.34 1.33
C VAL A 56 -2.57 -9.91 0.80
N GLN A 57 -3.44 -9.60 -0.16
CA GLN A 57 -3.53 -8.27 -0.76
C GLN A 57 -4.13 -7.26 0.22
N GLY A 58 -5.13 -7.67 0.99
CA GLY A 58 -5.66 -6.93 2.11
C GLY A 58 -4.61 -6.66 3.19
N LEU A 59 -3.81 -7.67 3.56
CA LEU A 59 -2.74 -7.53 4.56
C LEU A 59 -1.67 -6.53 4.12
N LEU A 60 -1.23 -6.59 2.86
CA LEU A 60 -0.26 -5.63 2.33
C LEU A 60 -0.83 -4.21 2.36
N SER A 61 -2.11 -4.05 2.02
CA SER A 61 -2.78 -2.75 2.10
C SER A 61 -2.94 -2.26 3.53
N LEU A 62 -3.28 -3.14 4.48
CA LEU A 62 -3.37 -2.83 5.90
C LEU A 62 -2.01 -2.43 6.46
N TYR A 63 -0.94 -3.12 6.08
CA TYR A 63 0.43 -2.78 6.46
C TYR A 63 0.78 -1.35 6.04
N GLU A 64 0.53 -0.98 4.77
CA GLU A 64 0.79 0.36 4.26
C GLU A 64 -0.10 1.43 4.92
N ALA A 65 -1.35 1.09 5.24
CA ALA A 65 -2.29 1.98 5.92
C ALA A 65 -1.90 2.24 7.39
N ALA A 66 -1.51 1.18 8.12
CA ALA A 66 -1.13 1.25 9.53
C ALA A 66 0.10 2.12 9.77
N HIS A 67 0.98 2.18 8.78
CA HIS A 67 2.14 3.05 8.74
C HIS A 67 1.81 4.55 8.71
N MET A 68 0.54 4.93 8.50
CA MET A 68 0.05 6.31 8.54
C MET A 68 -0.49 6.74 9.91
N ALA A 69 -0.13 6.04 10.97
CA ALA A 69 -0.61 6.31 12.32
C ALA A 69 -0.14 7.66 12.87
N PHE A 70 -1.04 8.33 13.59
CA PHE A 70 -0.72 9.43 14.49
C PHE A 70 -0.62 8.93 15.94
N ASN A 71 -0.04 9.75 16.81
CA ASN A 71 0.07 9.43 18.24
C ASN A 71 -1.33 9.21 18.85
N GLY A 72 -1.49 8.11 19.59
CA GLY A 72 -2.75 7.74 20.25
C GLY A 72 -3.69 6.87 19.40
N GLU A 73 -3.23 6.41 18.22
CA GLU A 73 -3.99 5.51 17.35
C GLU A 73 -3.55 4.05 17.52
N ASP A 74 -3.64 3.54 18.75
CA ASP A 74 -3.14 2.21 19.14
C ASP A 74 -3.63 1.06 18.23
N ILE A 75 -4.85 1.18 17.68
CA ILE A 75 -5.39 0.19 16.74
C ILE A 75 -4.53 0.02 15.48
N LEU A 76 -3.85 1.08 15.03
CA LEU A 76 -2.95 1.03 13.88
C LEU A 76 -1.59 0.41 14.25
N ASP A 77 -1.10 0.62 15.47
CA ASP A 77 0.10 -0.08 15.96
C ASP A 77 -0.16 -1.59 16.06
N GLU A 78 -1.33 -1.97 16.56
CA GLU A 78 -1.78 -3.35 16.57
C GLU A 78 -1.96 -3.91 15.15
N ALA A 79 -2.53 -3.13 14.23
CA ALA A 79 -2.69 -3.52 12.83
C ALA A 79 -1.33 -3.73 12.15
N LEU A 80 -0.37 -2.84 12.42
CA LEU A 80 0.99 -2.95 11.90
C LEU A 80 1.68 -4.21 12.41
N SER A 81 1.57 -4.49 13.71
CA SER A 81 2.12 -5.70 14.32
C SER A 81 1.52 -6.97 13.71
N PHE A 82 0.19 -7.02 13.60
CA PHE A 82 -0.54 -8.12 12.98
C PHE A 82 -0.13 -8.33 11.52
N ALA A 83 -0.23 -7.28 10.69
CA ALA A 83 0.07 -7.37 9.27
C ALA A 83 1.54 -7.73 9.02
N THR A 84 2.47 -7.16 9.79
CA THR A 84 3.90 -7.50 9.68
C THR A 84 4.16 -8.97 9.97
N LYS A 85 3.56 -9.50 11.06
CA LYS A 85 3.71 -10.91 11.43
C LYS A 85 3.12 -11.82 10.35
N SER A 86 1.94 -11.51 9.85
CA SER A 86 1.28 -12.30 8.81
C SER A 86 2.04 -12.27 7.50
N LEU A 87 2.46 -11.09 7.02
CA LEU A 87 3.24 -10.95 5.77
C LEU A 87 4.58 -11.71 5.84
N LYS A 88 5.28 -11.69 6.97
CA LYS A 88 6.53 -12.47 7.17
C LYS A 88 6.31 -13.99 7.18
N SER A 89 5.08 -14.44 7.45
CA SER A 89 4.74 -15.88 7.42
C SER A 89 4.34 -16.37 6.02
N ILE A 90 4.17 -15.46 5.07
CA ILE A 90 3.89 -15.78 3.66
C ILE A 90 5.14 -16.38 3.03
N GLY A 91 4.95 -17.43 2.22
CA GLY A 91 6.05 -18.16 1.59
C GLY A 91 6.60 -19.31 2.44
N LEU A 92 6.09 -19.51 3.66
CA LEU A 92 6.28 -20.78 4.37
C LEU A 92 5.59 -21.93 3.60
N PRO A 93 6.12 -23.17 3.67
CA PRO A 93 5.63 -24.32 2.87
C PRO A 93 4.13 -24.62 3.02
N THR A 94 3.49 -24.06 4.04
CA THR A 94 2.10 -24.30 4.43
C THR A 94 1.10 -23.31 3.79
N GLN A 95 1.56 -22.30 3.05
CA GLN A 95 0.68 -21.28 2.43
C GLN A 95 0.59 -21.42 0.90
N GLU A 96 -0.51 -20.90 0.33
CA GLU A 96 -0.70 -20.81 -1.12
C GLU A 96 0.46 -20.03 -1.76
N LYS A 97 0.95 -20.53 -2.90
CA LYS A 97 2.03 -19.88 -3.63
C LYS A 97 1.52 -18.59 -4.26
N ILE A 98 2.01 -17.45 -3.80
CA ILE A 98 1.80 -16.16 -4.46
C ILE A 98 2.72 -16.01 -5.68
N SER A 99 2.36 -15.11 -6.59
CA SER A 99 3.20 -14.84 -7.76
C SER A 99 4.56 -14.26 -7.34
N PRO A 100 5.65 -14.53 -8.09
CA PRO A 100 6.96 -13.95 -7.79
C PRO A 100 6.96 -12.42 -7.77
N SER A 101 6.20 -11.79 -8.67
CA SER A 101 6.05 -10.33 -8.72
C SER A 101 5.39 -9.77 -7.46
N PHE A 102 4.42 -10.50 -6.91
CA PHE A 102 3.73 -10.10 -5.68
C PHE A 102 4.57 -10.37 -4.43
N GLN A 103 5.38 -11.43 -4.42
CA GLN A 103 6.38 -11.62 -3.36
C GLN A 103 7.38 -10.45 -3.31
N LYS A 104 7.87 -9.98 -4.47
CA LYS A 104 8.74 -8.78 -4.54
C LYS A 104 8.05 -7.54 -3.96
N GLN A 105 6.74 -7.38 -4.14
CA GLN A 105 5.97 -6.28 -3.53
C GLN A 105 5.99 -6.35 -2.01
N ILE A 106 5.73 -7.54 -1.45
CA ILE A 106 5.75 -7.77 -0.01
C ILE A 106 7.16 -7.52 0.56
N ASP A 107 8.18 -8.07 -0.07
CA ASP A 107 9.57 -7.93 0.36
C ASP A 107 10.05 -6.46 0.31
N PHE A 108 9.56 -5.69 -0.66
CA PHE A 108 9.84 -4.27 -0.75
C PHE A 108 9.14 -3.49 0.37
N ALA A 109 7.84 -3.69 0.57
CA ALA A 109 7.07 -3.01 1.60
C ALA A 109 7.61 -3.27 3.01
N LEU A 110 7.95 -4.54 3.31
CA LEU A 110 8.54 -4.93 4.61
C LEU A 110 9.90 -4.28 4.87
N ARG A 111 10.65 -3.91 3.83
CA ARG A 111 11.95 -3.23 3.92
C ARG A 111 11.79 -1.73 4.05
N LEU A 112 10.92 -1.14 3.23
CA LEU A 112 10.65 0.29 3.20
C LEU A 112 9.18 0.53 2.85
N PRO A 113 8.36 0.97 3.83
CA PRO A 113 6.95 1.30 3.60
C PRO A 113 6.81 2.39 2.53
N ALA A 114 5.79 2.29 1.68
CA ALA A 114 5.62 3.17 0.53
C ALA A 114 5.59 4.65 0.92
N TRP A 115 4.95 5.00 2.04
CA TRP A 115 4.85 6.40 2.47
C TRP A 115 6.19 7.00 2.94
N LYS A 116 7.14 6.16 3.40
CA LYS A 116 8.49 6.58 3.81
C LYS A 116 9.46 6.64 2.63
N CYS A 117 9.05 6.16 1.46
CA CYS A 117 9.88 6.13 0.27
C CYS A 117 9.73 7.45 -0.51
N PRO A 118 10.83 8.07 -0.95
CA PRO A 118 10.75 9.20 -1.88
C PRO A 118 9.93 8.81 -3.12
N SER A 119 8.99 9.69 -3.51
CA SER A 119 7.99 9.36 -4.53
C SER A 119 8.60 8.90 -5.87
N ARG A 120 9.74 9.47 -6.26
CA ARG A 120 10.46 9.07 -7.48
C ARG A 120 11.11 7.68 -7.36
N SER A 121 11.68 7.35 -6.21
CA SER A 121 12.24 6.01 -5.96
C SER A 121 11.14 4.95 -5.96
N LEU A 122 10.01 5.22 -5.30
CA LEU A 122 8.84 4.35 -5.32
C LEU A 122 8.28 4.17 -6.74
N ALA A 123 8.13 5.26 -7.49
CA ALA A 123 7.65 5.21 -8.87
C ALA A 123 8.55 4.34 -9.76
N ARG A 124 9.88 4.49 -9.64
CA ARG A 124 10.83 3.67 -10.41
C ARG A 124 10.68 2.19 -10.06
N HIS A 125 10.65 1.86 -8.77
CA HIS A 125 10.50 0.47 -8.33
C HIS A 125 9.19 -0.16 -8.84
N SER A 126 8.08 0.59 -8.80
CA SER A 126 6.78 0.14 -9.30
C SER A 126 6.77 -0.11 -10.81
N ILE A 127 7.36 0.80 -11.60
CA ILE A 127 7.48 0.63 -13.06
C ILE A 127 8.26 -0.65 -13.40
N ASP A 128 9.39 -0.87 -12.72
CA ASP A 128 10.32 -1.95 -13.05
C ASP A 128 9.82 -3.32 -12.54
N ASN A 129 9.21 -3.39 -11.35
CA ASN A 129 8.92 -4.66 -10.67
C ASN A 129 7.43 -5.02 -10.56
N PHE A 130 6.53 -4.02 -10.58
CA PHE A 130 5.11 -4.28 -10.31
C PHE A 130 4.28 -4.24 -11.59
N TYR A 131 4.53 -3.24 -12.45
CA TYR A 131 3.72 -3.03 -13.65
C TYR A 131 4.27 -3.73 -14.90
N SER A 132 5.59 -3.93 -15.00
CA SER A 132 6.19 -4.54 -16.19
C SER A 132 6.01 -6.07 -16.26
N GLU A 133 5.67 -6.73 -15.14
CA GLU A 133 5.55 -8.19 -15.06
C GLU A 133 4.10 -8.70 -15.13
N ASP A 134 3.10 -7.81 -15.11
CA ASP A 134 1.68 -8.18 -15.08
C ASP A 134 0.96 -7.75 -16.36
N SER A 135 0.61 -8.74 -17.19
CA SER A 135 -0.06 -8.55 -18.48
C SER A 135 -1.51 -8.07 -18.36
N ALA A 136 -2.11 -8.16 -17.17
CA ALA A 136 -3.47 -7.65 -16.92
C ALA A 136 -3.50 -6.13 -16.70
N LEU A 137 -2.34 -5.49 -16.50
CA LEU A 137 -2.27 -4.05 -16.23
C LEU A 137 -2.37 -3.21 -17.49
N ASN A 138 -2.91 -2.00 -17.32
CA ASN A 138 -3.12 -1.03 -18.39
C ASN A 138 -1.78 -0.59 -19.00
N GLN A 139 -1.48 -1.09 -20.20
CA GLN A 139 -0.22 -0.83 -20.91
C GLN A 139 -0.05 0.65 -21.30
N ASN A 140 -1.15 1.39 -21.48
CA ASN A 140 -1.08 2.83 -21.73
C ASN A 140 -0.60 3.57 -20.48
N LEU A 141 -1.05 3.17 -19.29
CA LEU A 141 -0.59 3.74 -18.02
C LEU A 141 0.89 3.45 -17.78
N LEU A 142 1.35 2.23 -18.08
CA LEU A 142 2.77 1.87 -17.95
C LEU A 142 3.64 2.68 -18.92
N THR A 143 3.20 2.80 -20.17
CA THR A 143 3.90 3.62 -21.18
C THR A 143 3.98 5.08 -20.74
N PHE A 144 2.87 5.64 -20.26
CA PHE A 144 2.82 7.00 -19.74
C PHE A 144 3.78 7.19 -18.56
N ALA A 145 3.77 6.29 -17.57
CA ALA A 145 4.63 6.37 -16.40
C ALA A 145 6.13 6.31 -16.77
N LYS A 146 6.50 5.48 -17.76
CA LYS A 146 7.88 5.40 -18.28
C LYS A 146 8.32 6.70 -18.94
N LEU A 147 7.44 7.31 -19.75
CA LEU A 147 7.72 8.57 -20.43
C LEU A 147 7.86 9.73 -19.43
N ASP A 148 6.93 9.87 -18.47
CA ASP A 148 7.02 10.89 -17.42
C ASP A 148 8.32 10.76 -16.61
N PHE A 149 8.66 9.54 -16.19
CA PHE A 149 9.86 9.29 -15.40
C PHE A 149 11.12 9.71 -16.16
N ASN A 150 11.24 9.32 -17.44
CA ASN A 150 12.40 9.65 -18.27
C ASN A 150 12.50 11.15 -18.56
N MET A 151 11.37 11.82 -18.78
CA MET A 151 11.32 13.27 -18.97
C MET A 151 11.84 14.01 -17.74
N VAL A 152 11.37 13.64 -16.54
CA VAL A 152 11.86 14.31 -15.31
C VAL A 152 13.30 13.94 -14.99
N GLN A 153 13.73 12.71 -15.30
CA GLN A 153 15.11 12.32 -15.15
C GLN A 153 16.07 13.16 -16.02
N SER A 154 15.67 13.54 -17.24
CA SER A 154 16.52 14.38 -18.10
C SER A 154 16.70 15.79 -17.54
N PHE A 155 15.65 16.38 -16.96
CA PHE A 155 15.75 17.66 -16.24
C PHE A 155 16.70 17.55 -15.05
N HIS A 156 16.54 16.55 -14.18
CA HIS A 156 17.45 16.37 -13.04
C HIS A 156 18.92 16.18 -13.49
N GLN A 157 19.16 15.49 -14.61
CA GLN A 157 20.52 15.34 -15.16
C GLN A 157 21.09 16.68 -15.65
N GLN A 158 20.27 17.54 -16.24
CA GLN A 158 20.70 18.88 -16.64
C GLN A 158 21.00 19.75 -15.41
N GLU A 159 20.11 19.77 -14.42
CA GLU A 159 20.30 20.49 -13.16
C GLU A 159 21.60 20.06 -12.46
N LEU A 160 21.87 18.75 -12.38
CA LEU A 160 23.11 18.23 -11.82
C LEU A 160 24.35 18.68 -12.60
N ARG A 161 24.27 18.76 -13.94
CA ARG A 161 25.38 19.27 -14.77
C ARG A 161 25.63 20.76 -14.55
N GLU A 162 24.60 21.53 -14.25
CA GLU A 162 24.72 22.95 -13.95
C GLU A 162 25.29 23.17 -12.54
N LEU A 163 24.86 22.39 -11.56
CA LEU A 163 25.34 22.45 -10.17
C LEU A 163 26.76 21.88 -9.96
N SER A 164 27.22 21.00 -10.85
CA SER A 164 28.57 20.41 -10.77
C SER A 164 29.67 21.24 -11.44
N LYS A 165 29.33 22.47 -11.90
CA LYS A 165 30.27 23.45 -12.44
C LYS A 165 30.80 24.36 -11.34
#